data_AF-A0A7S2Z264-F1
#
_entry.id   AF-A0A7S2Z264-F1
#
_cell.length_a   1.000
_cell.length_b   1.000
_cell.length_c   1.000
_cell.angle_alpha   90.00
_cell.angle_beta   90.00
_cell.angle_gamma   90.00
#
_symmetry.space_group_name_H-M   'P 1'
#
loop_
_entity.id
_entity.type
_entity.pdbx_description
1 polymer ?
#
loop_
_entity_poly.entity_id
_entity_poly.type
_entity_poly.pdbx_seq_one_letter_code
_entity_poly.pdbx_strand_id
1 'polypeptide(L)'
;WGIIVPFFFTQTMLAYGNFGQHQFVEGGKPSNYRSTYNVVDCFDNTKSFQDGYHVLHHLNSRNHWSLFPETFIKQVDRMNEEKALTFLGIGFFEVSFWIYMGRLDILADKAITPWDMSKEELIEMMKERLKPISQTAKQRSKIAAEENLAKQKNL
;
A
#
# COMPACT_ATOMS: atom_id res chain seq x y z
N TRP A 1 -8.83 34.75 -4.83
CA TRP A 1 -7.77 33.91 -4.23
C TRP A 1 -8.18 33.20 -2.95
N GLY A 2 -8.91 33.83 -2.02
CA GLY A 2 -9.27 33.26 -0.72
C GLY A 2 -10.00 31.90 -0.72
N ILE A 3 -10.68 31.53 -1.81
CA ILE A 3 -11.31 30.20 -1.97
C ILE A 3 -10.57 29.35 -3.01
N ILE A 4 -10.10 29.98 -4.10
CA ILE A 4 -9.43 29.30 -5.21
C ILE A 4 -8.19 28.55 -4.73
N VAL A 5 -7.32 29.21 -3.96
CA VAL A 5 -6.07 28.58 -3.50
C VAL A 5 -6.35 27.42 -2.54
N PRO A 6 -7.15 27.58 -1.47
CA PRO A 6 -7.48 26.45 -0.60
C PRO A 6 -8.19 25.30 -1.32
N PHE A 7 -9.07 25.60 -2.27
CA PHE A 7 -9.79 24.59 -3.05
C PHE A 7 -8.82 23.71 -3.84
N PHE A 8 -8.01 24.31 -4.73
CA PHE A 8 -7.08 23.53 -5.56
C PHE A 8 -6.01 22.86 -4.71
N PHE A 9 -5.50 23.53 -3.68
CA PHE A 9 -4.53 22.93 -2.77
C PHE A 9 -5.10 21.68 -2.09
N THR A 10 -6.31 21.76 -1.52
CA THR A 10 -6.95 20.62 -0.84
C THR A 10 -7.22 19.48 -1.82
N GLN A 11 -7.74 19.77 -3.01
CA GLN A 11 -7.97 18.75 -4.04
C GLN A 11 -6.67 18.04 -4.44
N THR A 12 -5.60 18.80 -4.68
CA THR A 12 -4.30 18.23 -5.02
C THR A 12 -3.74 17.38 -3.88
N MET A 13 -3.82 17.82 -2.63
CA MET A 13 -3.31 17.06 -1.48
C MET A 13 -4.11 15.78 -1.23
N LEU A 14 -5.43 15.81 -1.37
CA LEU A 14 -6.27 14.61 -1.26
C LEU A 14 -6.00 13.62 -2.39
N ALA A 15 -5.89 14.10 -3.63
CA ALA A 15 -5.56 13.26 -4.77
C ALA A 15 -4.16 12.64 -4.64
N TYR A 16 -3.17 13.43 -4.20
CA TYR A 16 -1.81 12.96 -3.95
C TYR A 16 -1.76 11.93 -2.83
N GLY A 17 -2.47 12.16 -1.72
CA GLY A 17 -2.54 11.21 -0.60
C GLY A 17 -3.17 9.88 -1.03
N ASN A 18 -4.33 9.93 -1.68
CA ASN A 18 -5.02 8.73 -2.16
C ASN A 18 -4.19 7.95 -3.21
N PHE A 19 -3.60 8.67 -4.18
CA PHE A 19 -2.70 8.04 -5.15
C PHE A 19 -1.49 7.42 -4.45
N GLY A 20 -0.89 8.14 -3.50
CA GLY A 20 0.25 7.72 -2.70
C GLY A 20 0.03 6.37 -2.02
N GLN A 21 -1.13 6.16 -1.41
CA GLN A 21 -1.53 4.90 -0.76
C GLN A 21 -1.58 3.67 -1.70
N HIS A 22 -1.66 3.90 -3.02
CA HIS A 22 -1.91 2.89 -4.05
C HIS A 22 -0.83 2.82 -5.14
N GLN A 23 0.37 3.38 -4.90
CA GLN A 23 1.43 3.43 -5.92
C GLN A 23 2.06 2.07 -6.23
N PHE A 24 2.16 1.18 -5.25
CA PHE A 24 2.75 -0.16 -5.44
C PHE A 24 1.66 -1.18 -5.77
N VAL A 25 1.64 -1.67 -7.01
CA VAL A 25 0.67 -2.68 -7.47
C VAL A 25 1.35 -3.82 -8.20
N GLU A 26 1.15 -5.06 -7.73
CA GLU A 26 1.64 -6.26 -8.43
C GLU A 26 0.64 -6.70 -9.52
N GLY A 27 1.06 -6.65 -10.78
CA GLY A 27 0.27 -7.11 -11.91
C GLY A 27 0.06 -8.64 -11.91
N GLY A 28 -1.13 -9.10 -12.30
CA GLY A 28 -1.43 -10.51 -12.52
C GLY A 28 -1.70 -11.35 -11.26
N LYS A 29 -1.56 -10.78 -10.05
CA LYS A 29 -1.90 -11.42 -8.76
C LYS A 29 -2.72 -10.46 -7.89
N PRO A 30 -4.02 -10.27 -8.17
CA PRO A 30 -4.84 -9.31 -7.44
C PRO A 30 -4.99 -9.74 -5.97
N SER A 31 -4.56 -8.88 -5.06
CA SER A 31 -4.65 -9.09 -3.61
C SER A 31 -4.50 -7.75 -2.90
N ASN A 32 -5.24 -7.54 -1.80
CA ASN A 32 -5.13 -6.32 -0.98
C ASN A 32 -3.72 -6.14 -0.40
N TYR A 33 -3.03 -7.25 -0.14
CA TYR A 33 -1.61 -7.26 0.27
C TYR A 33 -0.64 -6.76 -0.80
N ARG A 34 -1.07 -6.75 -2.07
CA ARG A 34 -0.20 -6.48 -3.24
C ARG A 34 -0.64 -5.25 -4.06
N SER A 35 -1.73 -4.60 -3.65
CA SER A 35 -2.27 -3.38 -4.28
C SER A 35 -2.18 -2.15 -3.38
N THR A 36 -1.69 -2.32 -2.16
CA THR A 36 -1.49 -1.31 -1.13
C THR A 36 -0.28 -1.65 -0.27
N TYR A 37 0.08 -0.75 0.64
CA TYR A 37 1.16 -0.93 1.59
C TYR A 37 0.85 -0.20 2.90
N ASN A 38 1.54 -0.56 3.97
CA ASN A 38 1.39 0.10 5.26
C ASN A 38 2.51 1.13 5.50
N VAL A 39 2.18 2.15 6.29
CA VAL A 39 3.13 3.08 6.91
C VAL A 39 2.85 3.10 8.41
N VAL A 40 3.79 2.60 9.21
CA VAL A 40 3.62 2.43 10.66
C VAL A 40 4.63 3.27 11.43
N ASP A 41 4.30 3.59 12.68
CA ASP A 41 5.13 4.44 13.56
C ASP A 41 5.48 5.82 12.97
N CYS A 42 4.62 6.36 12.10
CA CYS A 42 4.70 7.75 11.69
C CYS A 42 3.84 8.62 12.63
N PHE A 43 4.33 9.83 12.93
CA PHE A 43 3.69 10.75 13.87
C PHE A 43 2.25 11.11 13.49
N ASP A 44 1.97 11.22 12.19
CA ASP A 44 0.65 11.53 11.67
C ASP A 44 -0.33 10.37 11.77
N ASN A 45 0.14 9.11 11.74
CA ASN A 45 -0.71 7.92 11.71
C ASN A 45 -1.67 7.83 12.91
N THR A 46 -1.19 8.18 14.11
CA THR A 46 -2.05 8.22 15.32
C THR A 46 -3.08 9.35 15.29
N LYS A 47 -2.85 10.38 14.48
CA LYS A 47 -3.74 11.54 14.30
C LYS A 47 -4.70 11.39 13.12
N SER A 48 -4.46 10.40 12.27
CA SER A 48 -5.27 10.06 11.10
C SER A 48 -6.01 8.74 11.27
N PHE A 49 -6.50 8.44 12.47
CA PHE A 49 -7.25 7.20 12.74
C PHE A 49 -6.52 5.94 12.27
N GLN A 50 -5.19 5.90 12.47
CA GLN A 50 -4.37 4.74 12.12
C GLN A 50 -4.47 4.30 10.64
N ASP A 51 -4.75 5.26 9.75
CA ASP A 51 -4.90 5.06 8.30
C ASP A 51 -3.65 4.45 7.64
N GLY A 52 -2.48 4.60 8.26
CA GLY A 52 -1.24 3.97 7.84
C GLY A 52 -1.27 2.45 7.82
N TYR A 53 -2.20 1.80 8.53
CA TYR A 53 -2.46 0.35 8.39
C TYR A 53 -3.36 0.04 7.17
N HIS A 54 -3.02 0.61 6.01
CA HIS A 54 -3.90 0.62 4.83
C HIS A 54 -4.16 -0.76 4.25
N VAL A 55 -3.19 -1.67 4.29
CA VAL A 55 -3.41 -3.07 3.88
C VAL A 55 -4.54 -3.67 4.71
N LEU A 56 -4.54 -3.45 6.03
CA LEU A 56 -5.58 -3.96 6.93
C LEU A 56 -6.93 -3.29 6.69
N HIS A 57 -6.93 -1.98 6.38
CA HIS A 57 -8.13 -1.28 5.96
C HIS A 57 -8.75 -1.92 4.71
N HIS A 58 -7.95 -2.27 3.70
CA HIS A 58 -8.44 -2.96 2.51
C HIS A 58 -8.88 -4.40 2.78
N LEU A 59 -8.22 -5.11 3.70
CA LEU A 59 -8.66 -6.44 4.12
C LEU A 59 -10.01 -6.41 4.83
N ASN A 60 -10.25 -5.43 5.70
CA ASN A 60 -11.54 -5.22 6.32
C ASN A 60 -11.73 -3.76 6.75
N SER A 61 -12.40 -2.99 5.90
CA SER A 61 -12.64 -1.55 6.12
C SER A 61 -13.66 -1.27 7.23
N ARG A 62 -14.34 -2.30 7.74
CA ARG A 62 -15.30 -2.20 8.84
C ARG A 62 -14.65 -2.33 10.21
N ASN A 63 -13.37 -2.73 10.28
CA ASN A 63 -12.66 -2.78 11.55
C ASN A 63 -12.53 -1.38 12.14
N HIS A 64 -12.76 -1.26 13.45
CA HIS A 64 -12.50 0.00 14.14
C HIS A 64 -11.00 0.28 14.13
N TRP A 65 -10.61 1.48 13.73
CA TRP A 65 -9.22 1.86 13.52
C TRP A 65 -8.31 1.64 14.73
N SER A 66 -8.84 1.71 15.95
CA SER A 66 -8.06 1.47 17.17
C SER A 66 -7.52 0.04 17.26
N LEU A 67 -8.12 -0.91 16.53
CA LEU A 67 -7.75 -2.33 16.53
C LEU A 67 -6.67 -2.66 15.49
N PHE A 68 -6.29 -1.73 14.62
CA PHE A 68 -5.34 -2.01 13.55
C PHE A 68 -3.94 -2.44 14.04
N PRO A 69 -3.34 -1.85 15.11
CA PRO A 69 -2.06 -2.32 15.63
C PRO A 69 -2.11 -3.78 16.08
N GLU A 70 -3.14 -4.16 16.84
CA GLU A 70 -3.30 -5.54 17.28
C GLU A 70 -3.52 -6.49 16.09
N THR A 71 -4.34 -6.06 15.13
CA THR A 71 -4.61 -6.81 13.90
C THR A 71 -3.34 -6.97 13.05
N PHE A 72 -2.49 -5.95 12.99
CA PHE A 72 -1.22 -5.97 12.28
C PHE A 72 -0.31 -7.07 12.81
N ILE A 73 -0.14 -7.15 14.14
CA ILE A 73 0.67 -8.20 14.77
C ILE A 73 0.12 -9.59 14.43
N LYS A 74 -1.20 -9.78 14.41
CA LYS A 74 -1.83 -11.06 14.06
C LYS A 74 -1.70 -11.43 12.58
N GLN A 75 -1.49 -10.45 11.70
CA GLN A 75 -1.43 -10.65 10.25
C GLN A 75 0.00 -10.57 9.69
N VAL A 76 1.00 -10.30 10.53
CA VAL A 76 2.37 -9.97 10.08
C VAL A 76 2.99 -11.10 9.27
N ASP A 77 2.82 -12.35 9.69
CA ASP A 77 3.30 -13.54 8.97
C ASP A 77 2.65 -13.65 7.59
N ARG A 78 1.32 -13.45 7.52
CA ARG A 78 0.60 -13.47 6.25
C ARG A 78 1.02 -12.33 5.33
N MET A 79 1.27 -11.14 5.90
CA MET A 79 1.81 -10.00 5.16
C MET A 79 3.18 -10.31 4.58
N ASN A 80 4.05 -11.01 5.32
CA ASN A 80 5.34 -11.45 4.78
C ASN A 80 5.18 -12.43 3.63
N GLU A 81 4.37 -13.49 3.81
CA GLU A 81 4.07 -14.48 2.76
C GLU A 81 3.52 -13.84 1.47
N GLU A 82 2.61 -12.87 1.62
CA GLU A 82 2.00 -12.17 0.49
C GLU A 82 2.85 -11.04 -0.07
N LYS A 83 4.02 -10.82 0.53
CA LYS A 83 4.93 -9.75 0.20
C LYS A 83 4.30 -8.36 0.32
N ALA A 84 3.50 -8.11 1.34
CA ALA A 84 2.93 -6.81 1.62
C ALA A 84 4.04 -5.85 2.07
N LEU A 85 4.12 -4.68 1.45
CA LEU A 85 5.09 -3.66 1.84
C LEU A 85 4.61 -2.97 3.12
N THR A 86 5.50 -2.81 4.08
CA THR A 86 5.28 -1.99 5.27
C THR A 86 6.53 -1.16 5.52
N PHE A 87 6.36 0.16 5.61
CA PHE A 87 7.44 1.09 5.93
C PHE A 87 7.30 1.60 7.36
N LEU A 88 8.44 1.75 8.05
CA LEU A 88 8.52 2.23 9.42
C LEU A 88 8.99 3.68 9.48
N GLY A 89 8.28 4.52 10.22
CA GLY A 89 8.71 5.87 10.57
C GLY A 89 8.66 6.89 9.41
N ILE A 90 7.96 6.58 8.32
CA ILE A 90 7.72 7.49 7.19
C ILE A 90 6.25 7.41 6.78
N GLY A 91 5.66 8.53 6.34
CA GLY A 91 4.25 8.57 5.90
C GLY A 91 4.06 8.37 4.37
N PHE A 92 2.81 8.25 3.91
CA PHE A 92 2.48 8.08 2.48
C PHE A 92 3.04 9.20 1.59
N PHE A 93 3.05 10.44 2.10
CA PHE A 93 3.59 11.58 1.37
C PHE A 93 5.10 11.48 1.16
N GLU A 94 5.83 11.02 2.18
CA GLU A 94 7.27 10.78 2.11
C GLU A 94 7.59 9.60 1.19
N VAL A 95 6.81 8.52 1.25
CA VAL A 95 6.98 7.38 0.33
C VAL A 95 6.84 7.85 -1.12
N SER A 96 5.76 8.58 -1.42
CA SER A 96 5.53 9.16 -2.74
C SER A 96 6.68 10.07 -3.17
N PHE A 97 7.16 10.93 -2.27
CA PHE A 97 8.28 11.83 -2.54
C PHE A 97 9.55 11.06 -2.94
N TRP A 98 9.93 10.02 -2.19
CA TRP A 98 11.12 9.23 -2.51
C TRP A 98 10.98 8.42 -3.79
N ILE A 99 9.77 7.94 -4.14
CA ILE A 99 9.50 7.33 -5.44
C ILE A 99 9.80 8.32 -6.57
N TYR A 100 9.28 9.55 -6.50
CA TYR A 100 9.51 10.56 -7.53
C TYR A 100 10.96 11.01 -7.62
N MET A 101 11.69 11.00 -6.50
CA MET A 101 13.12 11.27 -6.48
C MET A 101 13.98 10.07 -6.95
N GLY A 102 13.36 8.93 -7.28
CA GLY A 102 14.06 7.71 -7.69
C GLY A 102 14.86 7.03 -6.58
N ARG A 103 14.60 7.37 -5.31
CA ARG A 103 15.36 6.91 -4.13
C ARG A 103 14.70 5.71 -3.46
N LEU A 104 14.53 4.64 -4.22
CA LEU A 104 13.99 3.37 -3.70
C LEU A 104 14.91 2.72 -2.66
N ASP A 105 16.20 3.09 -2.65
CA ASP A 105 17.15 2.67 -1.63
C ASP A 105 16.78 3.18 -0.24
N ILE A 106 16.30 4.43 -0.13
CA ILE A 106 15.80 5.00 1.14
C ILE A 106 14.54 4.26 1.59
N LEU A 107 13.64 3.93 0.66
CA LEU A 107 12.43 3.19 0.98
C LEU A 107 12.75 1.77 1.46
N ALA A 108 13.73 1.12 0.82
CA ALA A 108 14.17 -0.22 1.24
C ALA A 108 14.77 -0.20 2.65
N ASP A 109 15.52 0.85 3.03
CA ASP A 109 16.03 1.03 4.40
C ASP A 109 14.92 1.22 5.44
N LYS A 110 13.73 1.64 5.01
CA LYS A 110 12.56 1.85 5.87
C LYS A 110 11.59 0.67 5.85
N ALA A 111 11.79 -0.31 4.97
CA ALA A 111 10.90 -1.44 4.85
C ALA A 111 11.14 -2.45 5.98
N ILE A 112 10.06 -2.88 6.64
CA ILE A 112 10.10 -3.93 7.67
C ILE A 112 9.39 -5.21 7.24
N THR A 113 8.60 -5.14 6.16
CA THR A 113 8.05 -6.30 5.47
C THR A 113 8.20 -6.12 3.96
N PRO A 114 8.55 -7.18 3.21
CA PRO A 114 8.93 -8.51 3.71
C PRO A 114 10.29 -8.51 4.40
N TRP A 115 10.42 -9.21 5.54
CA TRP A 115 11.64 -9.21 6.37
C TRP A 115 12.69 -10.22 5.92
N ASP A 116 12.31 -11.18 5.08
CA ASP A 116 13.20 -12.23 4.55
C ASP A 116 13.85 -11.83 3.22
N MET A 117 13.62 -10.61 2.73
CA MET A 117 14.17 -10.10 1.48
C MET A 117 15.37 -9.16 1.75
N SER A 118 16.40 -9.24 0.90
CA SER A 118 17.51 -8.28 0.93
C SER A 118 17.05 -6.89 0.48
N LYS A 119 17.87 -5.87 0.76
CA LYS A 119 17.64 -4.51 0.27
C LYS A 119 17.49 -4.46 -1.25
N GLU A 120 18.33 -5.20 -1.97
CA GLU A 120 18.32 -5.28 -3.44
C GLU A 120 17.04 -5.95 -3.95
N GLU A 121 16.61 -7.04 -3.30
CA GLU A 121 15.37 -7.74 -3.64
C GLU A 121 14.14 -6.86 -3.40
N LEU A 122 14.13 -6.09 -2.30
CA LEU A 122 13.09 -5.10 -2.01
C LEU A 122 13.05 -4.01 -3.09
N ILE A 123 14.20 -3.49 -3.51
CA ILE A 123 14.28 -2.48 -4.58
C ILE A 123 13.73 -3.04 -5.89
N GLU A 124 14.12 -4.25 -6.29
CA GLU A 124 13.62 -4.86 -7.53
C GLU A 124 12.11 -5.15 -7.45
N MET A 125 11.61 -5.61 -6.31
CA MET A 125 10.17 -5.77 -6.09
C MET A 125 9.42 -4.45 -6.21
N MET A 126 9.93 -3.37 -5.60
CA MET A 126 9.34 -2.04 -5.71
C MET A 126 9.35 -1.54 -7.15
N LYS A 127 10.46 -1.70 -7.89
CA LYS A 127 10.54 -1.34 -9.32
C LYS A 127 9.49 -2.08 -10.13
N GLU A 128 9.33 -3.38 -9.91
CA GLU A 128 8.32 -4.18 -10.62
C GLU A 128 6.91 -3.68 -10.31
N ARG A 129 6.59 -3.38 -9.05
CA ARG A 129 5.27 -2.90 -8.63
C ARG A 129 4.95 -1.45 -9.03
N LEU A 130 5.96 -0.69 -9.45
CA LEU A 130 5.81 0.67 -9.98
C LEU A 130 5.66 0.70 -11.51
N LYS A 131 5.86 -0.43 -12.20
CA LYS A 131 5.70 -0.49 -13.67
C LYS A 131 4.21 -0.38 -14.06
N PRO A 132 3.91 0.22 -15.22
CA PRO A 132 2.58 0.16 -15.80
C PRO A 132 2.11 -1.30 -15.98
N ILE A 133 0.87 -1.58 -15.58
CA ILE A 133 0.28 -2.91 -15.72
C ILE A 133 0.01 -3.18 -17.21
N SER A 134 0.62 -4.25 -17.74
CA SER A 134 0.40 -4.68 -19.13
C SER A 134 -1.03 -5.14 -19.36
N GLN A 135 -1.52 -5.09 -20.61
CA GLN A 135 -2.86 -5.57 -20.96
C GLN A 135 -3.04 -7.06 -20.62
N THR A 136 -2.00 -7.87 -20.81
CA THR A 136 -2.00 -9.29 -20.44
C THR A 136 -2.13 -9.48 -18.93
N ALA A 137 -1.39 -8.71 -18.13
CA ALA A 137 -1.51 -8.73 -16.67
C ALA A 137 -2.90 -8.29 -16.22
N LYS A 138 -3.48 -7.26 -16.87
CA LYS A 138 -4.84 -6.78 -16.61
C LYS A 138 -5.88 -7.87 -16.87
N GLN A 139 -5.75 -8.61 -17.96
CA GLN A 139 -6.68 -9.71 -18.29
C GLN A 139 -6.56 -10.88 -17.31
N ARG A 140 -5.33 -11.24 -16.90
CA ARG A 140 -5.12 -12.25 -15.84
C ARG A 140 -5.73 -11.83 -14.51
N SER A 141 -5.53 -10.58 -14.10
CA SER A 141 -6.15 -10.06 -12.87
C SER A 141 -7.67 -10.10 -12.92
N LYS A 142 -8.29 -9.83 -14.07
CA LYS A 142 -9.75 -9.92 -14.24
C LYS A 142 -10.25 -11.35 -14.05
N ILE A 143 -9.61 -12.33 -14.71
CA ILE A 143 -9.97 -13.75 -14.59
C ILE A 143 -9.84 -14.22 -13.13
N ALA A 144 -8.72 -13.91 -12.47
CA ALA A 144 -8.50 -14.29 -11.08
C ALA A 144 -9.53 -13.67 -10.12
N ALA A 145 -9.95 -12.43 -10.36
CA ALA A 145 -11.00 -11.78 -9.56
C ALA A 145 -12.37 -12.46 -9.75
N GLU A 146 -12.72 -12.84 -10.98
CA GLU A 146 -13.96 -13.57 -11.29
C GLU A 146 -13.98 -14.96 -10.61
N GLU A 147 -12.86 -15.68 -10.64
CA GLU A 147 -12.70 -16.97 -9.95
C GLU A 147 -12.85 -16.85 -8.43
N ASN A 148 -12.23 -15.83 -7.82
CA ASN A 148 -12.34 -15.60 -6.38
C ASN A 148 -13.78 -15.25 -5.98
N LEU A 149 -14.47 -14.43 -6.77
CA LEU A 149 -15.88 -14.08 -6.54
C LEU A 149 -16.79 -15.32 -6.67
N ALA A 150 -16.53 -16.18 -7.65
CA ALA A 150 -17.28 -17.42 -7.82
C ALA A 150 -17.11 -18.37 -6.62
N LYS A 151 -15.87 -18.50 -6.09
CA LYS A 151 -15.60 -19.27 -4.87
C LYS A 151 -16.33 -18.72 -3.65
N GLN A 152 -16.38 -17.40 -3.48
CA GLN A 152 -17.08 -16.75 -2.37
C GLN A 152 -18.61 -16.90 -2.42
N LYS A 153 -19.20 -17.03 -3.61
CA LYS A 153 -20.65 -17.23 -3.78
C LYS A 153 -21.10 -18.69 -3.58
N ASN A 154 -20.17 -19.63 -3.63
CA ASN A 154 -20.41 -21.07 -3.45
C ASN A 154 -20.11 -21.55 -2.03
N LEU A 155 -19.80 -20.63 -1.11
CA LEU A 155 -19.64 -20.81 0.33
C LEU A 155 -20.80 -20.13 1.06
#